data_AF-A0A963RXK0-F1
#
_entry.id   AF-A0A963RXK0-F1
#
_cell.length_a   1.000
_cell.length_b   1.000
_cell.length_c   1.000
_cell.angle_alpha   90.00
_cell.angle_beta   90.00
_cell.angle_gamma   90.00
#
_symmetry.space_group_name_H-M   'P 1'
#
loop_
_entity.id
_entity.type
_entity.pdbx_description
1 polymer ?
#
loop_
_entity_poly.entity_id
_entity_poly.type
_entity_poly.pdbx_seq_one_letter_code
_entity_poly.pdbx_strand_id
1 'polypeptide(L)'
;EPDTATNAQIMFLVLNTAGLTLIPTSVIAIRQTMAVKQGLVGFNAADIFLPTLLVTAITLVCALVSVALIQRIPLLRAGLLVPLGMLAAGAGALTWWLGGLPAEDAARWMGLIGSGAILTVVMAFLVAGALRRVNVYDAFVDGAKEGFGVAVGIIPYLVAMLVAIAVFRAAGLMDVLMGAIAWAVGALGLPTDFLPAVPVGLMKVLSGSGARGLMVDVMQTYGVNSFAGKLAAIIQGSTETTFYVLAVYFGSVGVKHTRHALPCAVLADAVGLVVAVGVAYAFFH
;
A
#
# COMPACT_ATOMS: atom_id res chain seq x y z
N GLU A 1 -9.12 17.82 -22.43
CA GLU A 1 -9.38 16.69 -23.36
C GLU A 1 -9.96 15.55 -22.54
N PRO A 2 -11.01 14.87 -23.02
CA PRO A 2 -11.72 13.85 -22.25
C PRO A 2 -10.88 12.60 -21.92
N ASP A 3 -9.80 12.34 -22.66
CA ASP A 3 -8.88 11.22 -22.51
C ASP A 3 -7.57 11.56 -21.77
N THR A 4 -7.45 12.79 -21.28
CA THR A 4 -6.25 13.31 -20.59
C THR A 4 -6.54 13.52 -19.10
N ALA A 5 -5.68 12.97 -18.23
CA ALA A 5 -5.85 13.07 -16.79
C ALA A 5 -5.84 14.53 -16.28
N THR A 6 -6.88 14.91 -15.53
CA THR A 6 -6.96 16.21 -14.85
C THR A 6 -6.03 16.27 -13.65
N ASN A 7 -5.63 17.48 -13.26
CA ASN A 7 -4.78 17.68 -12.08
C ASN A 7 -5.37 17.07 -10.80
N ALA A 8 -6.70 17.14 -10.62
CA ALA A 8 -7.40 16.54 -9.49
C ALA A 8 -7.36 15.00 -9.54
N GLN A 9 -7.59 14.39 -10.71
CA GLN A 9 -7.48 12.94 -10.88
C GLN A 9 -6.05 12.46 -10.59
N ILE A 10 -5.04 13.17 -11.08
CA ILE A 10 -3.62 12.84 -10.82
C ILE A 10 -3.32 12.90 -9.33
N MET A 11 -3.74 13.98 -8.66
CA MET A 11 -3.54 14.16 -7.23
C MET A 11 -4.20 13.05 -6.41
N PHE A 12 -5.47 12.79 -6.68
CA PHE A 12 -6.22 11.73 -6.03
C PHE A 12 -5.58 10.35 -6.26
N LEU A 13 -5.18 10.05 -7.49
CA LEU A 13 -4.58 8.78 -7.84
C LEU A 13 -3.23 8.55 -7.14
N VAL A 14 -2.33 9.54 -7.20
CA VAL A 14 -0.99 9.43 -6.60
C VAL A 14 -1.06 9.33 -5.06
N LEU A 15 -2.04 9.98 -4.43
CA LEU A 15 -2.27 9.78 -3.00
C LEU A 15 -2.84 8.40 -2.68
N ASN A 16 -3.70 7.84 -3.54
CA ASN A 16 -4.21 6.48 -3.36
C ASN A 16 -3.12 5.44 -3.57
N THR A 17 -2.19 5.63 -4.52
CA THR A 17 -1.05 4.70 -4.70
C THR A 17 -0.11 4.72 -3.49
N ALA A 18 0.12 5.90 -2.90
CA ALA A 18 0.89 6.02 -1.67
C ALA A 18 0.22 5.31 -0.49
N GLY A 19 -1.11 5.18 -0.50
CA GLY A 19 -1.88 4.27 0.34
C GLY A 19 -1.62 4.45 1.84
N LEU A 20 -2.40 5.29 2.53
CA LEU A 20 -2.29 5.39 3.99
C LEU A 20 -2.82 4.11 4.66
N THR A 21 -1.93 3.16 4.89
CA THR A 21 -2.24 2.00 5.74
C THR A 21 -2.16 2.44 7.19
N LEU A 22 -3.32 2.61 7.83
CA LEU A 22 -3.37 2.86 9.27
C LEU A 22 -2.85 1.65 10.03
N ILE A 23 -3.37 0.45 9.73
CA ILE A 23 -2.92 -0.80 10.36
C ILE A 23 -2.85 -1.91 9.33
N PRO A 24 -1.69 -2.57 9.19
CA PRO A 24 -1.51 -3.63 8.22
C PRO A 24 -2.07 -4.97 8.75
N THR A 25 -3.36 -5.02 9.09
CA THR A 25 -4.02 -6.16 9.74
C THR A 25 -3.80 -7.48 9.01
N SER A 26 -3.91 -7.47 7.68
CA SER A 26 -3.67 -8.66 6.85
C SER A 26 -2.22 -9.16 6.91
N VAL A 27 -1.25 -8.24 7.03
CA VAL A 27 0.18 -8.60 7.17
C VAL A 27 0.46 -9.14 8.56
N ILE A 28 -0.09 -8.50 9.60
CA ILE A 28 -0.01 -8.97 11.00
C ILE A 28 -0.59 -10.39 11.10
N ALA A 29 -1.75 -10.64 10.50
CA ALA A 29 -2.35 -11.97 10.48
C ALA A 29 -1.44 -13.00 9.81
N ILE A 30 -0.88 -12.69 8.63
CA ILE A 30 0.05 -13.59 7.94
C ILE A 30 1.29 -13.87 8.79
N ARG A 31 1.87 -12.84 9.42
CA ARG A 31 3.01 -13.01 10.33
C ARG A 31 2.67 -13.91 11.50
N GLN A 32 1.49 -13.73 12.10
CA GLN A 32 1.03 -14.59 13.18
C GLN A 32 0.89 -16.05 12.72
N THR A 33 0.29 -16.28 11.55
CA THR A 33 0.19 -17.64 11.01
C THR A 33 1.54 -18.27 10.70
N MET A 34 2.52 -17.48 10.23
CA MET A 34 3.89 -17.96 10.03
C MET A 34 4.60 -18.26 11.33
N ALA A 35 4.45 -17.41 12.35
CA ALA A 35 5.05 -17.62 13.66
C ALA A 35 4.54 -18.92 14.30
N VAL A 36 3.24 -19.18 14.21
CA VAL A 36 2.64 -20.45 14.68
C VAL A 36 3.24 -21.65 13.92
N LYS A 37 3.39 -21.56 12.59
CA LYS A 37 4.03 -22.64 11.81
C LYS A 37 5.51 -22.83 12.13
N GLN A 38 6.21 -21.77 12.53
CA GLN A 38 7.62 -21.79 12.95
C GLN A 38 7.80 -22.16 14.43
N GLY A 39 6.71 -22.46 15.16
CA GLY A 39 6.77 -22.85 16.57
C GLY A 39 7.13 -21.72 17.54
N LEU A 40 6.97 -20.46 17.13
CA LEU A 40 7.29 -19.31 17.97
C LEU A 40 6.17 -19.06 18.99
N VAL A 41 6.52 -19.03 20.27
CA VAL A 41 5.62 -18.73 21.39
C VAL A 41 5.84 -17.28 21.84
N GLY A 42 4.76 -16.53 22.10
CA GLY A 42 4.85 -15.12 22.53
C GLY A 42 5.30 -14.15 21.44
N PHE A 43 5.18 -14.54 20.16
CA PHE A 43 5.58 -13.70 19.03
C PHE A 43 4.67 -12.47 18.89
N ASN A 44 5.26 -11.28 18.89
CA ASN A 44 4.54 -10.04 18.63
C ASN A 44 4.45 -9.77 17.12
N ALA A 45 3.38 -10.23 16.48
CA ALA A 45 3.14 -9.97 15.06
C ALA A 45 2.82 -8.51 14.71
N ALA A 46 2.54 -7.66 15.71
CA ALA A 46 2.23 -6.26 15.52
C ALA A 46 3.43 -5.32 15.72
N ASP A 47 4.63 -5.83 15.99
CA ASP A 47 5.85 -5.00 16.15
C ASP A 47 6.19 -4.17 14.89
N ILE A 48 5.67 -4.53 13.71
CA ILE A 48 5.78 -3.77 12.46
C ILE A 48 4.81 -2.59 12.37
N PHE A 49 3.81 -2.49 13.24
CA PHE A 49 2.72 -1.51 13.11
C PHE A 49 3.25 -0.08 13.04
N LEU A 50 4.05 0.33 14.04
CA LEU A 50 4.59 1.69 14.11
C LEU A 50 5.57 1.98 12.97
N PRO A 51 6.53 1.09 12.65
CA PRO A 51 7.34 1.21 11.43
C PRO A 51 6.51 1.39 10.15
N THR A 52 5.49 0.56 9.93
CA THR A 52 4.63 0.66 8.74
C THR A 52 3.88 1.99 8.69
N LEU A 53 3.32 2.46 9.80
CA LEU A 53 2.63 3.74 9.85
C LEU A 53 3.55 4.93 9.53
N LEU A 54 4.80 4.89 10.00
CA LEU A 54 5.79 5.91 9.68
C LEU A 54 6.13 5.90 8.18
N VAL A 55 6.34 4.72 7.60
CA VAL A 55 6.63 4.58 6.17
C VAL A 55 5.45 5.07 5.33
N THR A 56 4.22 4.69 5.66
CA THR A 56 3.02 5.12 4.92
C THR A 56 2.83 6.63 4.99
N ALA A 57 3.00 7.22 6.17
CA ALA A 57 2.87 8.66 6.38
C ALA A 57 3.93 9.45 5.60
N ILE A 58 5.20 9.04 5.66
CA ILE A 58 6.29 9.69 4.92
C ILE A 58 6.06 9.53 3.41
N THR A 59 5.67 8.34 2.94
CA THR A 59 5.39 8.08 1.53
C THR A 59 4.24 8.95 1.01
N LEU A 60 3.17 9.10 1.80
CA LEU A 60 2.04 9.97 1.48
C LEU A 60 2.46 11.45 1.37
N VAL A 61 3.30 11.93 2.30
CA VAL A 61 3.85 13.29 2.24
C VAL A 61 4.71 13.47 0.99
N CYS A 62 5.57 12.50 0.66
CA CYS A 62 6.39 12.56 -0.55
C CYS A 62 5.55 12.54 -1.84
N ALA A 63 4.50 11.73 -1.89
CA ALA A 63 3.54 11.66 -2.99
C ALA A 63 2.79 12.98 -3.18
N LEU A 64 2.35 13.58 -2.08
CA LEU A 64 1.74 14.91 -2.07
C LEU A 64 2.73 15.98 -2.56
N VAL A 65 3.94 16.01 -2.02
CA VAL A 65 4.95 17.03 -2.35
C VAL A 65 5.35 16.91 -3.82
N SER A 66 5.54 15.69 -4.34
CA SER A 66 5.90 15.49 -5.75
C SER A 66 4.84 16.04 -6.70
N VAL A 67 3.56 15.75 -6.45
CA VAL A 67 2.46 16.28 -7.24
C VAL A 67 2.30 17.79 -7.06
N ALA A 68 2.41 18.29 -5.83
CA ALA A 68 2.27 19.71 -5.54
C ALA A 68 3.35 20.55 -6.23
N LEU A 69 4.59 20.07 -6.28
CA LEU A 69 5.69 20.75 -6.99
C LEU A 69 5.41 20.85 -8.49
N ILE A 70 4.96 19.75 -9.12
CA ILE A 70 4.68 19.72 -10.57
C ILE A 70 3.43 20.55 -10.91
N GLN A 71 2.39 20.47 -10.08
CA GLN A 71 1.15 21.23 -10.27
C GLN A 71 1.23 22.68 -9.74
N ARG A 72 2.37 23.08 -9.16
CA ARG A 72 2.59 24.39 -8.53
C ARG A 72 1.56 24.75 -7.46
N ILE A 73 1.16 23.76 -6.66
CA ILE A 73 0.28 23.95 -5.51
C ILE A 73 1.15 24.44 -4.34
N PRO A 74 0.84 25.61 -3.74
CA PRO A 74 1.60 26.12 -2.61
C PRO A 74 1.37 25.24 -1.36
N LEU A 75 2.45 24.60 -0.90
CA LEU A 75 2.44 23.63 0.20
C LEU A 75 2.01 24.23 1.55
N LEU A 76 2.24 25.53 1.75
CA LEU A 76 1.92 26.24 2.99
C LEU A 76 0.49 26.79 3.06
N ARG A 77 -0.40 26.42 2.12
CA ARG A 77 -1.81 26.81 2.22
C ARG A 77 -2.50 26.02 3.31
N ALA A 78 -3.37 26.69 4.07
CA ALA A 78 -4.22 26.06 5.08
C ALA A 78 -5.04 24.89 4.54
N GLY A 79 -5.52 24.99 3.28
CA GLY A 79 -6.24 23.89 2.62
C GLY A 79 -5.43 22.59 2.46
N LEU A 80 -4.10 22.64 2.57
CA LEU A 80 -3.23 21.46 2.55
C LEU A 80 -2.66 21.12 3.93
N LEU A 81 -2.24 22.15 4.69
CA LEU A 81 -1.69 21.96 6.03
C LEU A 81 -2.73 21.42 7.02
N VAL A 82 -4.00 21.80 6.89
CA VAL A 82 -5.07 21.33 7.80
C VAL A 82 -5.33 19.83 7.63
N PRO A 83 -5.58 19.28 6.42
CA PRO A 83 -5.72 17.84 6.24
C PRO A 83 -4.49 17.04 6.67
N LEU A 84 -3.28 17.51 6.33
CA LEU A 84 -2.03 16.88 6.75
C LEU A 84 -1.85 16.90 8.27
N GLY A 85 -2.12 18.04 8.91
CA GLY A 85 -2.05 18.19 10.36
C GLY A 85 -3.07 17.31 11.07
N MET A 86 -4.29 17.20 10.54
CA MET A 86 -5.30 16.27 11.05
C MET A 86 -4.88 14.82 10.92
N LEU A 87 -4.29 14.43 9.79
CA LEU A 87 -3.79 13.08 9.55
C LEU A 87 -2.63 12.75 10.49
N ALA A 88 -1.67 13.66 10.65
CA ALA A 88 -0.54 13.51 11.57
C ALA A 88 -1.00 13.45 13.04
N ALA A 89 -1.94 14.32 13.44
CA ALA A 89 -2.52 14.30 14.78
C ALA A 89 -3.32 13.02 15.04
N GLY A 90 -4.10 12.56 14.05
CA GLY A 90 -4.84 11.30 14.12
C GLY A 90 -3.93 10.08 14.24
N ALA A 91 -2.86 10.02 13.42
CA ALA A 91 -1.83 8.98 13.51
C ALA A 91 -1.09 9.03 14.86
N GLY A 92 -0.75 10.22 15.36
CA GLY A 92 -0.14 10.43 16.67
C GLY A 92 -1.05 9.98 17.82
N ALA A 93 -2.34 10.33 17.77
CA ALA A 93 -3.32 9.90 18.76
C ALA A 93 -3.53 8.38 18.72
N LEU A 94 -3.59 7.79 17.53
CA LEU A 94 -3.74 6.35 17.33
C LEU A 94 -2.53 5.59 17.88
N THR A 95 -1.30 6.06 17.60
CA THR A 95 -0.08 5.44 18.12
C THR A 95 0.05 5.59 19.63
N TRP A 96 -0.31 6.75 20.19
CA TRP A 96 -0.35 6.95 21.64
C TRP A 96 -1.37 6.03 22.32
N TRP A 97 -2.56 5.89 21.74
CA TRP A 97 -3.61 5.00 22.28
C TRP A 97 -3.24 3.52 22.17
N LEU A 98 -2.76 3.08 21.00
CA LEU A 98 -2.39 1.68 20.78
C LEU A 98 -1.09 1.29 21.48
N GLY A 99 -0.17 2.24 21.71
CA GLY A 99 1.10 2.00 22.40
C GLY A 99 0.94 1.57 23.85
N GLY A 100 -0.21 1.87 24.48
CA GLY A 100 -0.55 1.41 25.83
C GLY A 100 -1.18 0.01 25.89
N LEU A 101 -1.49 -0.61 24.74
CA LEU A 101 -2.19 -1.89 24.67
C LEU A 101 -1.25 -3.04 24.27
N PRO A 102 -1.51 -4.27 24.76
CA PRO A 102 -0.91 -5.47 24.20
C PRO A 102 -1.19 -5.59 22.70
N ALA A 103 -0.22 -6.11 21.94
CA ALA A 103 -0.31 -6.26 20.49
C ALA A 103 -1.56 -7.01 20.01
N GLU A 104 -1.98 -8.03 20.77
CA GLU A 104 -3.18 -8.82 20.48
C GLU A 104 -4.46 -7.99 20.64
N ASP A 105 -4.54 -7.17 21.69
CA ASP A 105 -5.67 -6.30 21.94
C ASP A 105 -5.73 -5.15 20.92
N ALA A 106 -4.58 -4.56 20.58
CA ALA A 106 -4.48 -3.54 19.53
C ALA A 106 -5.01 -4.06 18.18
N ALA A 107 -4.59 -5.27 17.78
CA ALA A 107 -5.07 -5.90 16.55
C ALA A 107 -6.58 -6.22 16.62
N ARG A 108 -7.07 -6.70 17.77
CA ARG A 108 -8.50 -7.01 17.98
C ARG A 108 -9.37 -5.76 17.89
N TRP A 109 -9.03 -4.70 18.62
CA TRP A 109 -9.77 -3.43 18.61
C TRP A 109 -9.87 -2.85 17.21
N MET A 110 -8.78 -2.92 16.45
CA MET A 110 -8.74 -2.37 15.10
C MET A 110 -9.46 -3.25 14.08
N GLY A 111 -9.45 -4.57 14.25
CA GLY A 111 -10.33 -5.46 13.51
C GLY A 111 -11.81 -5.16 13.75
N LEU A 112 -12.20 -4.89 15.01
CA LEU A 112 -13.56 -4.52 15.38
C LEU A 112 -13.95 -3.15 14.83
N ILE A 113 -13.08 -2.15 14.95
CA ILE A 113 -13.33 -0.80 14.39
C ILE A 113 -13.47 -0.88 12.87
N GLY A 114 -12.57 -1.58 12.18
CA GLY A 114 -12.61 -1.72 10.72
C GLY A 114 -13.85 -2.45 10.21
N SER A 115 -14.18 -3.61 10.80
CA SER A 115 -15.40 -4.35 10.43
C SER A 115 -16.67 -3.60 10.81
N GLY A 116 -16.69 -2.94 11.97
CA GLY A 116 -17.78 -2.08 12.41
C GLY A 116 -18.00 -0.88 11.49
N ALA A 117 -16.93 -0.25 11.01
CA ALA A 117 -17.01 0.85 10.05
C ALA A 117 -17.61 0.40 8.72
N ILE A 118 -17.16 -0.74 8.17
CA ILE A 118 -17.72 -1.32 6.93
C ILE A 118 -19.21 -1.62 7.12
N LEU A 119 -19.57 -2.30 8.21
CA LEU A 119 -20.96 -2.63 8.50
C LEU A 119 -21.82 -1.37 8.65
N THR A 120 -21.30 -0.35 9.32
CA THR A 120 -21.98 0.94 9.49
C THR A 120 -22.24 1.62 8.14
N VAL A 121 -21.27 1.62 7.23
CA VAL A 121 -21.45 2.18 5.88
C VAL A 121 -22.51 1.39 5.10
N VAL A 122 -22.47 0.06 5.14
CA VAL A 122 -23.48 -0.79 4.50
C VAL A 122 -24.87 -0.49 5.07
N MET A 123 -25.01 -0.48 6.39
CA MET A 123 -26.27 -0.18 7.06
C MET A 123 -26.76 1.24 6.75
N ALA A 124 -25.86 2.23 6.67
CA ALA A 124 -26.19 3.59 6.31
C ALA A 124 -26.80 3.68 4.90
N PHE A 125 -26.26 2.94 3.91
CA PHE A 125 -26.85 2.88 2.57
C PHE A 125 -28.22 2.19 2.57
N LEU A 126 -28.38 1.08 3.29
CA LEU A 126 -29.67 0.39 3.41
C LEU A 126 -30.74 1.30 4.04
N VAL A 127 -30.40 1.98 5.14
CA VAL A 127 -31.29 2.92 5.84
C VAL A 127 -31.62 4.12 4.96
N ALA A 128 -30.61 4.73 4.31
CA ALA A 128 -30.83 5.85 3.40
C ALA A 128 -31.75 5.45 2.22
N GLY A 129 -31.56 4.25 1.67
CA GLY A 129 -32.42 3.69 0.64
C GLY A 129 -33.85 3.46 1.13
N ALA A 130 -34.02 2.89 2.33
CA ALA A 130 -35.33 2.70 2.95
C ALA A 130 -36.06 4.02 3.22
N LEU A 131 -35.37 5.02 3.79
CA LEU A 131 -35.90 6.35 4.07
C LEU A 131 -36.32 7.08 2.79
N ARG A 132 -35.56 6.92 1.71
CA ARG A 132 -35.87 7.51 0.39
C ARG A 132 -36.80 6.63 -0.45
N ARG A 133 -37.29 5.51 0.08
CA ARG A 133 -38.15 4.53 -0.61
C ARG A 133 -37.56 4.04 -1.93
N VAL A 134 -36.24 3.89 -1.99
CA VAL A 134 -35.52 3.30 -3.12
C VAL A 134 -35.52 1.79 -2.94
N ASN A 135 -35.80 1.03 -4.01
CA ASN A 135 -35.61 -0.42 -3.99
C ASN A 135 -34.11 -0.73 -3.98
N VAL A 136 -33.56 -0.96 -2.79
CA VAL A 136 -32.12 -1.15 -2.58
C VAL A 136 -31.61 -2.40 -3.29
N TYR A 137 -32.43 -3.45 -3.41
CA TYR A 137 -32.05 -4.66 -4.12
C TYR A 137 -31.87 -4.40 -5.61
N ASP A 138 -32.85 -3.77 -6.26
CA ASP A 138 -32.77 -3.46 -7.70
C ASP A 138 -31.60 -2.51 -7.98
N ALA A 139 -31.44 -1.45 -7.17
CA ALA A 139 -30.32 -0.52 -7.30
C ALA A 139 -28.95 -1.20 -7.13
N PHE A 140 -28.83 -2.14 -6.18
CA PHE A 140 -27.63 -2.94 -6.01
C PHE A 140 -27.35 -3.82 -7.24
N VAL A 141 -28.36 -4.50 -7.77
CA VAL A 141 -28.23 -5.36 -8.96
C VAL A 141 -27.83 -4.55 -10.18
N ASP A 142 -28.42 -3.39 -10.39
CA ASP A 142 -28.09 -2.51 -11.51
C ASP A 142 -26.67 -1.95 -11.38
N GLY A 143 -26.27 -1.50 -10.18
CA GLY A 143 -24.89 -1.10 -9.91
C GLY A 143 -23.89 -2.25 -10.11
N ALA A 144 -24.24 -3.47 -9.73
CA ALA A 144 -23.41 -4.66 -9.95
C ALA A 144 -23.24 -4.99 -11.44
N LYS A 145 -24.30 -4.85 -12.25
CA LYS A 145 -24.22 -5.02 -13.72
C LYS A 145 -23.33 -3.98 -14.36
N GLU A 146 -23.45 -2.71 -13.96
CA GLU A 146 -22.59 -1.63 -14.46
C GLU A 146 -21.13 -1.87 -14.08
N GLY A 147 -20.88 -2.26 -12.81
CA GLY A 147 -19.56 -2.64 -12.31
C GLY A 147 -18.95 -3.83 -13.06
N PHE A 148 -19.76 -4.80 -13.51
CA PHE A 148 -19.27 -5.91 -14.33
C PHE A 148 -18.74 -5.43 -15.69
N GLY A 149 -19.42 -4.48 -16.34
CA GLY A 149 -18.94 -3.86 -17.57
C GLY A 149 -17.59 -3.18 -17.40
N VAL A 150 -17.44 -2.41 -16.31
CA VAL A 150 -16.16 -1.76 -15.94
C VAL A 150 -15.06 -2.80 -15.70
N ALA A 151 -15.36 -3.89 -14.96
CA ALA A 151 -14.41 -4.96 -14.69
C ALA A 151 -13.91 -5.61 -15.98
N VAL A 152 -14.80 -5.95 -16.92
CA VAL A 152 -14.42 -6.50 -18.23
C VAL A 152 -13.54 -5.52 -19.02
N GLY A 153 -13.83 -4.22 -18.96
CA GLY A 153 -13.00 -3.19 -19.59
C GLY A 153 -11.58 -3.10 -19.02
N ILE A 154 -11.39 -3.45 -17.74
CA ILE A 154 -10.09 -3.41 -17.06
C ILE A 154 -9.26 -4.70 -17.32
N ILE A 155 -9.90 -5.84 -17.59
CA ILE A 155 -9.22 -7.14 -17.79
C ILE A 155 -8.03 -7.06 -18.76
N PRO A 156 -8.14 -6.46 -19.96
CA PRO A 156 -7.02 -6.41 -20.90
C PRO A 156 -5.77 -5.72 -20.33
N TYR A 157 -5.95 -4.62 -19.58
CA TYR A 157 -4.86 -3.89 -18.95
C TYR A 157 -4.17 -4.75 -17.86
N LEU A 158 -4.96 -5.47 -17.06
CA LEU A 158 -4.43 -6.37 -16.04
C LEU A 158 -3.69 -7.55 -16.64
N VAL A 159 -4.21 -8.17 -17.71
CA VAL A 159 -3.55 -9.28 -18.40
C VAL A 159 -2.22 -8.82 -18.98
N ALA A 160 -2.17 -7.68 -19.67
CA ALA A 160 -0.93 -7.15 -20.24
C ALA A 160 0.14 -6.92 -19.16
N MET A 161 -0.24 -6.31 -18.04
CA MET A 161 0.64 -6.08 -16.89
C MET A 161 1.13 -7.40 -16.28
N LEU A 162 0.23 -8.36 -16.01
CA LEU A 162 0.58 -9.66 -15.42
C LEU A 162 1.52 -10.48 -16.33
N VAL A 163 1.30 -10.45 -17.64
CA VAL A 163 2.18 -11.10 -18.62
C VAL A 163 3.57 -10.44 -18.60
N ALA A 164 3.66 -9.11 -18.59
CA ALA A 164 4.94 -8.40 -18.53
C ALA A 164 5.73 -8.77 -17.26
N ILE A 165 5.06 -8.85 -16.10
CA ILE A 165 5.66 -9.29 -14.83
C ILE A 165 6.15 -10.75 -14.95
N ALA A 166 5.34 -11.64 -15.52
CA ALA A 166 5.70 -13.05 -15.68
C ALA A 166 6.94 -13.23 -16.57
N VAL A 167 7.03 -12.49 -17.68
CA VAL A 167 8.20 -12.47 -18.56
C VAL A 167 9.42 -11.91 -17.84
N PHE A 168 9.28 -10.78 -17.13
CA PHE A 168 10.36 -10.18 -16.33
C PHE A 168 10.95 -11.16 -15.31
N ARG A 169 10.07 -11.91 -14.62
CA ARG A 169 10.48 -12.93 -13.66
C ARG A 169 11.12 -14.15 -14.32
N ALA A 170 10.51 -14.68 -15.39
CA ALA A 170 11.03 -15.85 -16.09
C ALA A 170 12.37 -15.59 -16.78
N ALA A 171 12.63 -14.34 -17.18
CA ALA A 171 13.89 -13.92 -17.78
C ALA A 171 15.02 -13.71 -16.76
N GLY A 172 14.78 -13.86 -15.46
CA GLY A 172 15.80 -13.64 -14.42
C GLY A 172 16.22 -12.17 -14.25
N LEU A 173 15.45 -11.22 -14.79
CA LEU A 173 15.79 -9.79 -14.69
C LEU A 173 15.79 -9.30 -13.23
N MET A 174 14.97 -9.89 -12.37
CA MET A 174 14.97 -9.60 -10.95
C MET A 174 16.32 -9.95 -10.31
N ASP A 175 16.91 -11.09 -10.66
CA ASP A 175 18.20 -11.53 -10.11
C ASP A 175 19.33 -10.61 -10.57
N VAL A 176 19.32 -10.21 -11.85
CA VAL A 176 20.28 -9.24 -12.40
C VAL A 176 20.16 -7.89 -11.71
N LEU A 177 18.94 -7.39 -11.53
CA LEU A 177 18.68 -6.12 -10.84
C LEU A 177 19.12 -6.18 -9.38
N MET A 178 18.82 -7.27 -8.68
CA MET A 178 19.26 -7.50 -7.31
C MET A 178 20.78 -7.56 -7.20
N GLY A 179 21.46 -8.22 -8.14
CA GLY A 179 22.92 -8.25 -8.22
C GLY A 179 23.53 -6.85 -8.43
N ALA A 180 22.92 -6.03 -9.30
CA ALA A 180 23.35 -4.66 -9.53
C ALA A 180 23.17 -3.77 -8.28
N ILE A 181 22.03 -3.88 -7.60
CA ILE A 181 21.77 -3.16 -6.34
C ILE A 181 22.77 -3.61 -5.26
N ALA A 182 22.97 -4.93 -5.11
CA ALA A 182 23.91 -5.47 -4.14
C ALA A 182 25.33 -4.96 -4.37
N TRP A 183 25.78 -4.96 -5.62
CA TRP A 183 27.10 -4.43 -6.00
C TRP A 183 27.22 -2.93 -5.70
N ALA A 184 26.22 -2.12 -6.07
CA ALA A 184 26.25 -0.68 -5.85
C ALA A 184 26.24 -0.32 -4.36
N VAL A 185 25.39 -0.98 -3.57
CA VAL A 185 25.29 -0.77 -2.12
C VAL A 185 26.57 -1.23 -1.41
N GLY A 186 27.09 -2.40 -1.80
CA GLY A 186 28.35 -2.93 -1.27
C GLY A 186 29.55 -2.04 -1.59
N ALA A 187 29.60 -1.45 -2.80
CA ALA A 187 30.65 -0.51 -3.19
C ALA A 187 30.63 0.79 -2.37
N LEU A 188 29.47 1.17 -1.82
CA LEU A 188 29.31 2.31 -0.92
C LEU A 188 29.61 1.96 0.55
N GLY A 189 29.92 0.70 0.87
CA GLY A 189 30.16 0.24 2.24
C GLY A 189 28.92 0.21 3.13
N LEU A 190 27.72 0.23 2.52
CA LEU A 190 26.44 0.18 3.23
C LEU A 190 26.04 -1.27 3.54
N PRO A 191 25.30 -1.52 4.64
CA PRO A 191 24.83 -2.87 4.99
C PRO A 191 23.85 -3.39 3.93
N THR A 192 23.90 -4.70 3.68
CA THR A 192 23.13 -5.37 2.61
C THR A 192 22.05 -6.30 3.14
N ASP A 193 21.81 -6.32 4.45
CA ASP A 193 20.83 -7.22 5.10
C ASP A 193 19.39 -6.98 4.65
N PHE A 194 19.11 -5.80 4.06
CA PHE A 194 17.80 -5.44 3.52
C PHE A 194 17.51 -6.06 2.14
N LEU A 195 18.55 -6.48 1.40
CA LEU A 195 18.42 -6.96 0.03
C LEU A 195 17.38 -8.07 -0.16
N PRO A 196 17.24 -9.07 0.73
CA PRO A 196 16.24 -10.12 0.55
C PRO A 196 14.79 -9.60 0.53
N ALA A 197 14.51 -8.44 1.11
CA ALA A 197 13.18 -7.84 1.14
C ALA A 197 12.91 -6.89 -0.05
N VAL A 198 13.93 -6.44 -0.78
CA VAL A 198 13.79 -5.52 -1.93
C VAL A 198 12.87 -6.05 -3.03
N PRO A 199 12.89 -7.34 -3.41
CA PRO A 199 11.97 -7.88 -4.42
C PRO A 199 10.49 -7.70 -4.05
N VAL A 200 10.15 -7.69 -2.75
CA VAL A 200 8.79 -7.44 -2.27
C VAL A 200 8.36 -6.03 -2.68
N GLY A 201 9.22 -5.03 -2.52
CA GLY A 201 8.93 -3.63 -2.85
C GLY A 201 8.78 -3.41 -4.34
N LEU A 202 9.70 -3.98 -5.14
CA LEU A 202 9.62 -3.90 -6.59
C LEU A 202 8.35 -4.57 -7.12
N MET A 203 8.01 -5.73 -6.57
CA MET A 203 6.77 -6.42 -6.93
C MET A 203 5.55 -5.65 -6.46
N LYS A 204 5.60 -4.95 -5.31
CA LYS A 204 4.46 -4.22 -4.75
C LYS A 204 3.96 -3.12 -5.69
N VAL A 205 4.87 -2.43 -6.39
CA VAL A 205 4.54 -1.44 -7.43
C VAL A 205 3.66 -2.04 -8.54
N LEU A 206 3.88 -3.32 -8.86
CA LEU A 206 3.28 -4.03 -9.97
C LEU A 206 2.05 -4.87 -9.55
N SER A 207 2.15 -5.58 -8.42
CA SER A 207 1.17 -6.55 -7.94
C SER A 207 1.27 -6.78 -6.43
N GLY A 208 0.18 -6.51 -5.73
CA GLY A 208 0.10 -6.62 -4.27
C GLY A 208 -0.01 -8.05 -3.79
N SER A 209 -0.66 -8.91 -4.58
CA SER A 209 -0.74 -10.35 -4.32
C SER A 209 0.59 -11.04 -4.63
N GLY A 210 1.28 -10.64 -5.69
CA GLY A 210 2.63 -11.11 -6.00
C GLY A 210 3.64 -10.74 -4.92
N ALA A 211 3.60 -9.48 -4.46
CA ALA A 211 4.45 -9.00 -3.38
C ALA A 211 4.17 -9.73 -2.05
N ARG A 212 2.90 -10.02 -1.76
CA ARG A 212 2.53 -10.84 -0.59
C ARG A 212 3.10 -12.26 -0.68
N GLY A 213 3.10 -12.87 -1.86
CA GLY A 213 3.75 -14.17 -2.09
C GLY A 213 5.24 -14.11 -1.75
N LEU A 214 5.97 -13.14 -2.33
CA LEU A 214 7.40 -12.94 -2.05
C LEU A 214 7.68 -12.64 -0.57
N MET A 215 6.82 -11.86 0.09
CA MET A 215 6.92 -11.62 1.53
C MET A 215 6.86 -12.92 2.32
N VAL A 216 5.94 -13.82 1.97
CA VAL A 216 5.83 -15.15 2.59
C VAL A 216 7.09 -15.97 2.32
N ASP A 217 7.62 -15.94 1.08
CA ASP A 217 8.86 -16.65 0.73
C ASP A 217 10.05 -16.16 1.55
N VAL A 218 10.18 -14.84 1.76
CA VAL A 218 11.21 -14.25 2.65
C VAL A 218 11.04 -14.75 4.08
N MET A 219 9.81 -14.76 4.61
CA MET A 219 9.54 -15.26 5.97
C MET A 219 9.82 -16.76 6.12
N GLN A 220 9.58 -17.55 5.08
CA GLN A 220 9.89 -18.98 5.06
C GLN A 220 11.40 -19.22 5.00
N THR A 221 12.12 -18.44 4.21
CA THR A 221 13.56 -18.61 3.98
C THR A 221 14.40 -18.10 5.15
N TYR A 222 14.11 -16.89 5.65
CA TYR A 222 14.91 -16.21 6.68
C TYR A 222 14.27 -16.24 8.07
N GLY A 223 13.00 -16.64 8.18
CA GLY A 223 12.24 -16.61 9.43
C GLY A 223 11.40 -15.33 9.58
N VAL A 224 10.22 -15.44 10.19
CA VAL A 224 9.26 -14.32 10.32
C VAL A 224 9.73 -13.21 11.28
N ASN A 225 10.62 -13.54 12.22
CA ASN A 225 11.22 -12.60 13.18
C ASN A 225 12.56 -12.03 12.69
N SER A 226 13.07 -12.47 11.54
CA SER A 226 14.32 -11.92 10.98
C SER A 226 14.15 -10.48 10.52
N PHE A 227 15.26 -9.75 10.41
CA PHE A 227 15.28 -8.39 9.85
C PHE A 227 14.62 -8.33 8.47
N ALA A 228 15.02 -9.25 7.57
CA ALA A 228 14.43 -9.36 6.24
C ALA A 228 12.92 -9.65 6.28
N GLY A 229 12.47 -10.54 7.17
CA GLY A 229 11.06 -10.86 7.35
C GLY A 229 10.23 -9.67 7.85
N LYS A 230 10.77 -8.88 8.79
CA LYS A 230 10.13 -7.66 9.30
C LYS A 230 10.09 -6.56 8.24
N LEU A 231 11.19 -6.33 7.52
CA LEU A 231 11.26 -5.36 6.43
C LEU A 231 10.30 -5.72 5.28
N ALA A 232 10.28 -6.99 4.85
CA ALA A 232 9.33 -7.47 3.84
C ALA A 232 7.87 -7.22 4.25
N ALA A 233 7.56 -7.41 5.53
CA ALA A 233 6.24 -7.12 6.08
C ALA A 233 5.91 -5.62 6.09
N ILE A 234 6.87 -4.77 6.48
CA ILE A 234 6.72 -3.32 6.43
C ILE A 234 6.41 -2.89 5.00
N ILE A 235 7.24 -3.30 4.03
CA ILE A 235 7.07 -2.97 2.61
C ILE A 235 5.68 -3.40 2.11
N GLN A 236 5.29 -4.65 2.37
CA GLN A 236 3.99 -5.17 1.94
C GLN A 236 2.82 -4.37 2.52
N GLY A 237 2.96 -3.91 3.77
CA GLY A 237 1.96 -3.15 4.49
C GLY A 237 1.93 -1.64 4.19
N SER A 238 2.93 -1.09 3.48
CA SER A 238 3.14 0.38 3.48
C SER A 238 2.55 1.18 2.33
N THR A 239 2.27 0.57 1.18
CA THR A 239 1.76 1.27 0.00
C THR A 239 0.69 0.45 -0.72
N GLU A 240 0.06 1.02 -1.75
CA GLU A 240 -0.80 0.30 -2.69
C GLU A 240 -0.06 -0.04 -3.99
N THR A 241 -0.73 -0.74 -4.89
CA THR A 241 -0.16 -1.21 -6.16
C THR A 241 -0.28 -0.18 -7.27
N THR A 242 0.78 0.57 -7.55
CA THR A 242 0.77 1.69 -8.50
C THR A 242 0.22 1.32 -9.88
N PHE A 243 0.78 0.34 -10.59
CA PHE A 243 0.32 0.05 -11.96
C PHE A 243 -1.11 -0.47 -12.00
N TYR A 244 -1.51 -1.26 -11.00
CA TYR A 244 -2.89 -1.75 -10.89
C TYR A 244 -3.87 -0.60 -10.61
N VAL A 245 -3.54 0.31 -9.68
CA VAL A 245 -4.33 1.51 -9.40
C VAL A 245 -4.44 2.37 -10.66
N LEU A 246 -3.34 2.62 -11.37
CA LEU A 246 -3.41 3.34 -12.65
C LEU A 246 -4.34 2.66 -13.66
N ALA A 247 -4.20 1.35 -13.85
CA ALA A 247 -5.02 0.60 -14.81
C ALA A 247 -6.51 0.62 -14.46
N VAL A 248 -6.86 0.45 -13.18
CA VAL A 248 -8.26 0.46 -12.72
C VAL A 248 -8.86 1.86 -12.77
N TYR A 249 -8.16 2.85 -12.21
CA TYR A 249 -8.70 4.20 -12.07
C TYR A 249 -8.73 4.96 -13.39
N PHE A 250 -7.68 4.88 -14.22
CA PHE A 250 -7.71 5.53 -15.53
C PHE A 250 -8.45 4.69 -16.58
N GLY A 251 -8.37 3.36 -16.50
CA GLY A 251 -9.10 2.48 -17.40
C GLY A 251 -10.62 2.59 -17.25
N SER A 252 -11.14 2.72 -16.02
CA SER A 252 -12.58 2.85 -15.77
C SER A 252 -13.20 4.14 -16.31
N VAL A 253 -12.41 5.21 -16.46
CA VAL A 253 -12.86 6.51 -17.00
C VAL A 253 -12.31 6.80 -18.40
N GLY A 254 -11.68 5.83 -19.05
CA GLY A 254 -11.20 5.96 -20.44
C GLY A 254 -10.02 6.92 -20.65
N VAL A 255 -9.24 7.21 -19.61
CA VAL A 255 -8.05 8.08 -19.71
C VAL A 255 -6.90 7.30 -20.37
N LYS A 256 -6.36 7.86 -21.44
CA LYS A 256 -5.20 7.31 -22.19
C LYS A 256 -3.90 8.04 -21.85
N HIS A 257 -3.99 9.34 -21.57
CA HIS A 257 -2.83 10.18 -21.28
C HIS A 257 -2.74 10.49 -19.78
N THR A 258 -1.87 9.74 -19.09
CA THR A 258 -1.69 9.82 -17.63
C THR A 258 -0.81 10.99 -17.16
N ARG A 259 -0.18 11.72 -18.10
CA ARG A 259 0.71 12.88 -17.84
C ARG A 259 1.78 12.54 -16.79
N HIS A 260 1.83 13.30 -15.70
CA HIS A 260 2.80 13.13 -14.62
C HIS A 260 2.32 12.17 -13.51
N ALA A 261 1.18 11.49 -13.65
CA ALA A 261 0.70 10.56 -12.63
C ALA A 261 1.65 9.39 -12.38
N LEU A 262 2.03 8.68 -13.44
CA LEU A 262 2.94 7.53 -13.35
C LEU A 262 4.30 7.92 -12.73
N PRO A 263 5.02 8.95 -13.22
CA PRO A 263 6.31 9.29 -12.63
C PRO A 263 6.20 9.77 -11.17
N CYS A 264 5.13 10.47 -10.78
CA CYS A 264 4.93 10.85 -9.38
C CYS A 264 4.66 9.64 -8.48
N ALA A 265 3.85 8.69 -8.95
CA ALA A 265 3.52 7.48 -8.20
C ALA A 265 4.75 6.56 -8.04
N VAL A 266 5.50 6.31 -9.12
CA VAL A 266 6.72 5.50 -9.08
C VAL A 266 7.80 6.16 -8.22
N LEU A 267 7.91 7.50 -8.24
CA LEU A 267 8.81 8.23 -7.35
C LEU A 267 8.40 8.02 -5.89
N ALA A 268 7.10 8.12 -5.57
CA ALA A 268 6.59 7.86 -4.23
C ALA A 268 6.89 6.42 -3.78
N ASP A 269 6.71 5.43 -4.65
CA ASP A 269 7.04 4.04 -4.33
C ASP A 269 8.53 3.83 -4.06
N ALA A 270 9.40 4.43 -4.89
CA ALA A 270 10.84 4.36 -4.70
C ALA A 270 11.27 4.98 -3.36
N VAL A 271 10.71 6.16 -3.03
CA VAL A 271 10.94 6.80 -1.73
C VAL A 271 10.39 5.94 -0.60
N GLY A 272 9.20 5.38 -0.74
CA GLY A 272 8.59 4.50 0.26
C GLY A 272 9.43 3.25 0.54
N LEU A 273 10.04 2.65 -0.49
CA LEU A 273 10.97 1.53 -0.33
C LEU A 273 12.24 1.95 0.43
N VAL A 274 12.84 3.09 0.08
CA VAL A 274 14.03 3.60 0.78
C VAL A 274 13.72 3.94 2.24
N VAL A 275 12.58 4.58 2.50
CA VAL A 275 12.11 4.90 3.85
C VAL A 275 11.82 3.63 4.63
N ALA A 276 11.23 2.60 4.02
CA ALA A 276 11.01 1.30 4.66
C ALA A 276 12.32 0.66 5.12
N VAL A 277 13.35 0.70 4.28
CA VAL A 277 14.70 0.20 4.63
C VAL A 277 15.26 0.99 5.81
N GLY A 278 15.26 2.33 5.74
CA GLY A 278 15.79 3.18 6.81
C GLY A 278 15.06 3.01 8.15
N VAL A 279 13.72 2.96 8.11
CA VAL A 279 12.89 2.74 9.31
C VAL A 279 13.10 1.33 9.87
N ALA A 280 13.22 0.31 9.03
CA ALA A 280 13.50 -1.05 9.50
C ALA A 280 14.85 -1.13 10.21
N TYR A 281 15.91 -0.53 9.65
CA TYR A 281 17.21 -0.42 10.32
C TYR A 281 17.08 0.29 11.67
N ALA A 282 16.39 1.44 11.73
CA ALA A 282 16.25 2.19 12.98
C ALA A 282 15.48 1.46 14.10
N PHE A 283 14.59 0.51 13.76
CA PHE A 283 13.75 -0.20 14.72
C PHE A 283 14.25 -1.60 15.08
N PHE A 284 14.98 -2.27 14.17
CA PHE A 284 15.26 -3.70 14.27
C PHE A 284 16.72 -4.09 14.06
N HIS A 285 17.63 -3.12 13.94
CA HIS A 285 19.06 -3.35 13.82
C HIS A 285 19.85 -2.39 14.73
#